data_AF-G2Z4Y3-F1
#
_entry.id   AF-G2Z4Y3-F1
#
_cell.length_a   1.000
_cell.length_b   1.000
_cell.length_c   1.000
_cell.angle_alpha   90.00
_cell.angle_beta   90.00
_cell.angle_gamma   90.00
#
_symmetry.space_group_name_H-M   'P 1'
#
loop_
_entity.id
_entity.type
_entity.pdbx_description
1 polymer ?
#
loop_
_entity_poly.entity_id
_entity_poly.type
_entity_poly.pdbx_seq_one_letter_code
_entity_poly.pdbx_strand_id
1 'polypeptide(L)'
;MKKILLSFAIGVTLVSCSKQEPYQSIEYYDTLPVESVVMPTTFKVDSVSNITLKYRKPTTCYVYQGLYYEKNGFTRTVAINTINYEHGNCITETQNLYETAVNFRPVASGTYTFKFWTGTSTAGVDQFATYQAIVP
;
A
#
# COMPACT_ATOMS: atom_id res chain seq x y z
N MET A 1 13.11 23.15 69.01
CA MET A 1 13.60 21.79 69.36
C MET A 1 12.41 20.83 69.41
N LYS A 2 12.56 19.65 68.77
CA LYS A 2 11.78 18.40 68.87
C LYS A 2 10.29 18.46 68.46
N LYS A 3 9.88 17.98 67.27
CA LYS A 3 9.77 16.60 66.73
C LYS A 3 8.81 15.70 67.52
N ILE A 4 7.77 15.20 66.83
CA ILE A 4 7.22 13.81 66.76
C ILE A 4 6.03 13.90 65.77
N LEU A 5 6.16 13.51 64.49
CA LEU A 5 5.99 12.16 63.91
C LEU A 5 4.66 11.46 64.26
N LEU A 6 3.68 11.50 63.35
CA LEU A 6 2.72 10.42 63.07
C LEU A 6 1.89 10.77 61.81
N SER A 7 2.27 10.33 60.61
CA SER A 7 1.81 9.08 59.98
C SER A 7 0.29 9.05 59.70
N PHE A 8 -0.14 9.38 58.49
CA PHE A 8 -1.34 8.74 57.92
C PHE A 8 -1.29 8.63 56.39
N ALA A 9 -1.02 7.39 55.97
CA ALA A 9 -1.55 6.70 54.80
C ALA A 9 -1.51 7.41 53.45
N ILE A 10 -0.36 7.25 52.79
CA ILE A 10 -0.26 7.13 51.33
C ILE A 10 -1.12 5.92 50.90
N GLY A 11 -2.29 6.20 50.33
CA GLY A 11 -3.11 5.24 49.62
C GLY A 11 -2.60 5.10 48.18
N VAL A 12 -1.56 4.29 48.00
CA VAL A 12 -1.14 3.81 46.67
C VAL A 12 -2.16 2.77 46.24
N THR A 13 -3.04 3.13 45.31
CA THR A 13 -3.69 2.18 44.43
C THR A 13 -3.18 2.43 43.02
N LEU A 14 -1.98 1.93 42.73
CA LEU A 14 -1.56 1.71 41.36
C LEU A 14 -2.41 0.56 40.82
N VAL A 15 -3.48 0.92 40.13
CA VAL A 15 -4.22 -0.01 39.28
C VAL A 15 -3.28 -0.32 38.10
N SER A 16 -2.43 -1.32 38.27
CA SER A 16 -1.64 -1.85 37.16
C SER A 16 -2.59 -2.60 36.24
N CYS A 17 -3.08 -1.90 35.22
CA CYS A 17 -3.68 -2.56 34.07
C CYS A 17 -2.53 -3.20 33.31
N SER A 18 -2.26 -4.49 33.54
CA SER A 18 -1.38 -5.24 32.66
C SER A 18 -2.09 -5.35 31.32
N LYS A 19 -1.81 -4.42 30.41
CA LYS A 19 -2.09 -4.64 29.01
C LYS A 19 -1.22 -5.83 28.61
N GLN A 20 -1.84 -6.99 28.55
CA GLN A 20 -1.27 -8.15 27.89
C GLN A 20 -1.20 -7.74 26.43
N GLU A 21 -0.03 -7.21 26.02
CA GLU A 21 0.24 -6.81 24.64
C GLU A 21 -0.08 -8.03 23.76
N PRO A 22 -1.15 -7.99 22.93
CA PRO A 22 -1.35 -9.06 21.97
C PRO A 22 -0.11 -9.10 21.10
N TYR A 23 0.41 -10.31 20.82
CA TYR A 23 1.57 -10.58 19.97
C TYR A 23 1.63 -9.52 18.85
N GLN A 24 2.52 -8.53 18.98
CA GLN A 24 2.58 -7.43 18.02
C GLN A 24 3.20 -7.99 16.75
N SER A 25 2.37 -8.37 15.79
CA SER A 25 2.82 -8.63 14.44
C SER A 25 3.42 -7.34 13.89
N ILE A 26 4.69 -7.36 13.52
CA ILE A 26 5.31 -6.16 12.94
C ILE A 26 4.77 -6.03 11.51
N GLU A 27 4.12 -4.90 11.25
CA GLU A 27 3.50 -4.57 9.97
C GLU A 27 4.35 -3.54 9.23
N TYR A 28 4.74 -3.86 8.00
CA TYR A 28 5.44 -2.94 7.12
C TYR A 28 4.60 -2.64 5.89
N TYR A 29 4.43 -1.35 5.59
CA TYR A 29 3.86 -0.94 4.30
C TYR A 29 4.91 -1.15 3.22
N ASP A 30 4.54 -1.87 2.16
CA ASP A 30 5.43 -2.19 1.06
C ASP A 30 4.73 -1.96 -0.29
N THR A 31 5.53 -1.65 -1.30
CA THR A 31 5.06 -1.41 -2.67
C THR A 31 5.57 -2.52 -3.57
N LEU A 32 4.65 -3.20 -4.25
CA LEU A 32 5.00 -4.28 -5.17
C LEU A 32 5.00 -3.79 -6.62
N PRO A 33 5.93 -4.29 -7.45
CA PRO A 33 6.03 -3.90 -8.84
C PRO A 33 4.84 -4.43 -9.64
N VAL A 34 4.34 -3.61 -10.56
CA VAL A 34 3.40 -4.06 -11.58
C VAL A 34 4.17 -4.85 -12.62
N GLU A 35 3.77 -6.10 -12.84
CA GLU A 35 4.43 -7.02 -13.79
C GLU A 35 3.85 -6.89 -15.20
N SER A 36 2.53 -6.71 -15.32
CA SER A 36 1.89 -6.46 -16.60
C SER A 36 0.61 -5.66 -16.47
N VAL A 37 0.22 -5.02 -17.59
CA VAL A 37 -0.92 -4.12 -17.67
C VAL A 37 -1.74 -4.47 -18.91
N VAL A 38 -3.06 -4.60 -18.73
CA VAL A 38 -4.03 -4.70 -19.83
C VAL A 38 -4.88 -3.44 -19.81
N MET A 39 -4.66 -2.56 -20.79
CA MET A 39 -5.26 -1.23 -20.85
C MET A 39 -5.77 -0.92 -22.26
N PRO A 40 -7.01 -0.41 -22.41
CA PRO A 40 -7.47 0.19 -23.66
C PRO A 40 -6.64 1.42 -24.05
N THR A 41 -6.50 1.68 -25.35
CA THR A 41 -5.86 2.89 -25.87
C THR A 41 -6.81 4.10 -25.92
N THR A 42 -8.10 3.88 -25.69
CA THR A 42 -9.13 4.93 -25.71
C THR A 42 -10.15 4.69 -24.60
N PHE A 43 -10.55 5.77 -23.93
CA PHE A 43 -11.58 5.78 -22.89
C PHE A 43 -12.65 6.81 -23.21
N LYS A 44 -13.79 6.76 -22.53
CA LYS A 44 -14.88 7.73 -22.70
C LYS A 44 -15.01 8.62 -21.47
N VAL A 45 -15.27 9.91 -21.68
CA VAL A 45 -15.61 10.85 -20.59
C VAL A 45 -16.79 10.30 -19.79
N ASP A 46 -16.71 10.44 -18.47
CA ASP A 46 -17.69 10.04 -17.46
C ASP A 46 -18.03 8.54 -17.41
N SER A 47 -17.35 7.71 -18.20
CA SER A 47 -17.47 6.25 -18.18
C SER A 47 -16.40 5.61 -17.31
N VAL A 48 -16.78 4.64 -16.48
CA VAL A 48 -15.81 3.80 -15.76
C VAL A 48 -15.27 2.74 -16.70
N SER A 49 -13.96 2.52 -16.69
CA SER A 49 -13.28 1.42 -17.37
C SER A 49 -12.20 0.84 -16.48
N ASN A 50 -11.99 -0.47 -16.59
CA ASN A 50 -11.03 -1.18 -15.76
C ASN A 50 -9.71 -1.32 -16.51
N ILE A 51 -8.62 -0.97 -15.83
CA ILE A 51 -7.26 -1.23 -16.29
C ILE A 51 -6.71 -2.34 -15.40
N THR A 52 -6.57 -3.54 -15.95
CA THR A 52 -6.14 -4.72 -15.17
C THR A 52 -4.63 -4.70 -15.01
N LEU A 53 -4.18 -4.82 -13.77
CA LEU A 53 -2.79 -4.91 -13.37
C LEU A 53 -2.52 -6.31 -12.84
N LYS A 54 -1.36 -6.87 -13.20
CA LYS A 54 -0.88 -8.12 -12.61
C LYS A 54 0.38 -7.90 -11.82
N TYR A 55 0.51 -8.61 -10.70
CA TYR A 55 1.66 -8.52 -9.80
C TYR A 55 1.90 -9.85 -9.06
N ARG A 56 3.11 -10.02 -8.51
CA ARG A 56 3.49 -11.17 -7.69
C ARG A 56 3.74 -10.75 -6.27
N LYS A 57 3.39 -11.62 -5.34
CA LYS A 57 3.75 -11.49 -3.93
C LYS A 57 5.05 -12.24 -3.65
N PRO A 58 6.02 -11.65 -2.95
CA PRO A 58 7.22 -12.37 -2.55
C PRO A 58 6.91 -13.56 -1.61
N THR A 59 5.99 -13.36 -0.67
CA THR A 59 5.57 -14.38 0.30
C THR A 59 4.07 -14.32 0.57
N THR A 60 3.53 -15.34 1.24
CA THR A 60 2.14 -15.41 1.70
C THR A 60 1.76 -14.32 2.71
N CYS A 61 2.74 -13.64 3.29
CA CYS A 61 2.52 -12.57 4.28
C CYS A 61 2.31 -11.18 3.67
N TYR A 62 2.47 -11.06 2.34
CA TYR A 62 2.06 -9.86 1.63
C TYR A 62 0.54 -9.86 1.43
N VAL A 63 -0.11 -8.83 1.97
CA VAL A 63 -1.55 -8.61 1.87
C VAL A 63 -1.80 -7.36 1.05
N TYR A 64 -2.64 -7.48 0.03
CA TYR A 64 -3.03 -6.34 -0.80
C TYR A 64 -3.80 -5.29 0.02
N GLN A 65 -3.36 -4.03 -0.06
CA GLN A 65 -3.96 -2.89 0.64
C GLN A 65 -4.54 -1.83 -0.29
N GLY A 66 -4.55 -2.08 -1.60
CA GLY A 66 -5.05 -1.13 -2.59
C GLY A 66 -3.97 -0.71 -3.59
N LEU A 67 -4.26 0.38 -4.29
CA LEU A 67 -3.34 0.98 -5.25
C LEU A 67 -2.86 2.32 -4.71
N TYR A 68 -1.56 2.56 -4.81
CA TYR A 68 -1.07 3.93 -4.86
C TYR A 68 -1.59 4.55 -6.16
N TYR A 69 -2.18 5.72 -6.08
CA TYR A 69 -2.74 6.41 -7.24
C TYR A 69 -2.56 7.92 -7.11
N GLU A 70 -1.62 8.46 -7.88
CA GLU A 70 -1.32 9.89 -7.91
C GLU A 70 -1.80 10.52 -9.21
N LYS A 71 -2.38 11.72 -9.11
CA LYS A 71 -2.85 12.51 -10.25
C LYS A 71 -1.99 13.77 -10.38
N ASN A 72 -1.37 13.95 -11.54
CA ASN A 72 -0.71 15.20 -11.92
C ASN A 72 -1.15 15.60 -13.33
N GLY A 73 -2.10 16.53 -13.44
CA GLY A 73 -2.71 16.89 -14.73
C GLY A 73 -3.39 15.69 -15.40
N PHE A 74 -2.92 15.30 -16.59
CA PHE A 74 -3.35 14.09 -17.29
C PHE A 74 -2.45 12.86 -17.04
N THR A 75 -1.44 13.00 -16.18
CA THR A 75 -0.57 11.90 -15.76
C THR A 75 -1.18 11.16 -14.57
N ARG A 76 -1.13 9.83 -14.60
CA ARG A 76 -1.55 8.92 -13.53
C ARG A 76 -0.39 8.03 -13.14
N THR A 77 0.14 8.18 -11.94
CA THR A 77 1.16 7.27 -11.40
C THR A 77 0.47 6.23 -10.53
N VAL A 78 0.75 4.95 -10.80
CA VAL A 78 0.07 3.82 -10.15
C VAL A 78 1.08 2.80 -9.65
N ALA A 79 0.90 2.29 -8.44
CA ALA A 79 1.66 1.18 -7.88
C ALA A 79 0.77 0.28 -7.01
N ILE A 80 1.24 -0.93 -6.71
CA ILE A 80 0.52 -1.87 -5.84
C ILE A 80 0.94 -1.63 -4.39
N ASN A 81 0.00 -1.27 -3.52
CA ASN A 81 0.26 -1.13 -2.09
C ASN A 81 -0.08 -2.42 -1.36
N THR A 82 0.80 -2.81 -0.45
CA THR A 82 0.64 -4.01 0.38
C THR A 82 1.07 -3.73 1.82
N ILE A 83 0.62 -4.59 2.73
CA ILE A 83 1.24 -4.78 4.04
C ILE A 83 1.99 -6.11 4.01
N ASN A 84 3.21 -6.10 4.51
CA ASN A 84 3.98 -7.29 4.80
C ASN A 84 3.98 -7.54 6.31
N TYR A 85 3.46 -8.69 6.73
CA TYR A 85 3.49 -9.13 8.12
C TYR A 85 4.76 -9.95 8.39
N GLU A 86 5.57 -9.52 9.35
CA GLU A 86 6.72 -10.30 9.78
C GLU A 86 6.27 -11.41 10.74
N HIS A 87 5.94 -12.58 10.18
CA HIS A 87 5.59 -13.78 10.94
C HIS A 87 6.55 -14.93 10.64
N GLY A 88 6.74 -15.83 11.62
CA GLY A 88 7.62 -17.00 11.48
C GLY A 88 7.13 -18.07 10.50
N ASN A 89 5.92 -17.95 9.93
CA ASN A 89 5.30 -18.93 9.05
C ASN A 89 5.04 -18.43 7.62
N CYS A 90 5.64 -17.32 7.21
CA CYS A 90 5.54 -16.84 5.83
C CYS A 90 6.21 -17.82 4.85
N ILE A 91 5.52 -18.18 3.76
CA ILE A 91 6.04 -19.08 2.74
C ILE A 91 6.28 -18.28 1.45
N THR A 92 7.36 -18.57 0.72
CA THR A 92 7.64 -17.95 -0.58
C THR A 92 6.50 -18.19 -1.58
N GLU A 93 6.05 -17.13 -2.27
CA GLU A 93 4.86 -17.15 -3.13
C GLU A 93 5.11 -16.52 -4.53
N THR A 94 6.32 -16.66 -5.06
CA THR A 94 6.72 -15.97 -6.30
C THR A 94 6.08 -16.53 -7.58
N GLN A 95 5.47 -17.72 -7.53
CA GLN A 95 4.91 -18.37 -8.73
C GLN A 95 3.49 -17.87 -9.07
N ASN A 96 2.76 -17.37 -8.08
CA ASN A 96 1.37 -16.96 -8.24
C ASN A 96 1.28 -15.54 -8.81
N LEU A 97 0.49 -15.37 -9.87
CA LEU A 97 0.20 -14.07 -10.46
C LEU A 97 -1.18 -13.59 -10.00
N TYR A 98 -1.21 -12.44 -9.34
CA TYR A 98 -2.43 -11.83 -8.81
C TYR A 98 -2.90 -10.72 -9.72
N GLU A 99 -4.21 -10.49 -9.73
CA GLU A 99 -4.82 -9.42 -10.52
C GLU A 99 -5.51 -8.39 -9.61
N THR A 100 -5.41 -7.13 -10.01
CA THR A 100 -6.19 -6.03 -9.46
C THR A 100 -6.50 -5.04 -10.59
N ALA A 101 -7.33 -4.03 -10.33
CA ALA A 101 -7.74 -3.09 -11.36
C ALA A 101 -7.75 -1.65 -10.88
N VAL A 102 -7.35 -0.74 -11.77
CA VAL A 102 -7.67 0.69 -11.66
C VAL A 102 -9.04 0.91 -12.27
N ASN A 103 -9.98 1.42 -11.48
CA ASN A 103 -11.26 1.91 -11.98
C ASN A 103 -11.08 3.35 -12.47
N PHE A 104 -10.84 3.51 -13.77
CA PHE A 104 -10.57 4.81 -14.37
C PHE A 104 -11.87 5.44 -14.90
N ARG A 105 -12.18 6.65 -14.43
CA ARG A 105 -13.30 7.48 -14.89
C ARG A 105 -12.79 8.90 -15.21
N PRO A 106 -12.42 9.20 -16.47
CA PRO A 106 -11.96 10.53 -16.84
C PRO A 106 -13.16 11.49 -16.91
N VAL A 107 -12.98 12.72 -16.41
CA VAL A 107 -14.00 13.79 -16.48
C VAL A 107 -13.65 14.88 -17.51
N ALA A 108 -12.50 14.74 -18.17
CA ALA A 108 -12.01 15.67 -19.17
C ALA A 108 -11.40 14.90 -20.35
N SER A 109 -11.64 15.39 -21.56
CA SER A 109 -10.98 14.92 -22.77
C SER A 109 -9.51 15.33 -22.78
N GLY A 110 -8.68 14.56 -23.47
CA GLY A 110 -7.24 14.75 -23.55
C GLY A 110 -6.47 13.44 -23.64
N THR A 111 -5.15 13.57 -23.76
CA THR A 111 -4.24 12.41 -23.76
C THR A 111 -3.72 12.16 -22.35
N TYR A 112 -4.12 11.03 -21.79
CA TYR A 112 -3.68 10.59 -20.47
C TYR A 112 -2.40 9.77 -20.58
N THR A 113 -1.48 10.00 -19.66
CA THR A 113 -0.24 9.21 -19.53
C THR A 113 -0.30 8.42 -18.24
N PHE A 114 -0.27 7.10 -18.33
CA PHE A 114 -0.21 6.21 -17.17
C PHE A 114 1.23 5.76 -16.95
N LYS A 115 1.71 5.87 -15.71
CA LYS A 115 3.01 5.40 -15.25
C LYS A 115 2.79 4.33 -14.18
N PHE A 116 2.99 3.07 -14.53
CA PHE A 116 2.88 1.96 -13.60
C PHE A 116 4.26 1.64 -13.04
N TRP A 117 4.44 1.68 -11.72
CA TRP A 117 5.74 1.44 -11.10
C TRP A 117 6.17 -0.02 -11.24
N THR A 118 7.41 -0.25 -11.69
CA THR A 118 7.96 -1.57 -12.00
C THR A 118 9.17 -1.93 -11.14
N GLY A 119 9.41 -1.20 -10.05
CA GLY A 119 10.56 -1.38 -9.17
C GLY A 119 11.58 -0.25 -9.24
N THR A 120 12.66 -0.39 -8.49
CA THR A 120 13.82 0.50 -8.53
C THR A 120 14.98 -0.13 -9.28
N SER A 121 15.77 0.68 -9.98
CA SER A 121 17.03 0.25 -10.58
C SER A 121 18.09 -0.06 -9.51
N THR A 122 19.25 -0.58 -9.93
CA THR A 122 20.41 -0.80 -9.04
C THR A 122 20.96 0.48 -8.42
N ALA A 123 20.65 1.65 -9.00
CA ALA A 123 20.99 2.96 -8.47
C ALA A 123 19.92 3.54 -7.52
N GLY A 124 18.86 2.78 -7.22
CA GLY A 124 17.76 3.22 -6.35
C GLY A 124 16.77 4.18 -7.02
N VAL A 125 16.74 4.23 -8.37
CA VAL A 125 15.84 5.11 -9.12
C VAL A 125 14.59 4.37 -9.56
N ASP A 126 13.41 4.92 -9.25
CA ASP A 126 12.12 4.37 -9.66
C ASP A 126 11.99 4.19 -11.18
N GLN A 127 11.49 3.04 -11.58
CA GLN A 127 11.22 2.66 -12.96
C GLN A 127 9.71 2.54 -13.19
N PHE A 128 9.27 2.91 -14.38
CA PHE A 128 7.84 2.91 -14.73
C PHE A 128 7.60 2.36 -16.14
N ALA A 129 6.62 1.47 -16.26
CA ALA A 129 6.00 1.16 -17.55
C ALA A 129 5.02 2.29 -17.90
N THR A 130 5.25 2.95 -19.04
CA THR A 130 4.48 4.13 -19.45
C THR A 130 3.56 3.81 -20.61
N TYR A 131 2.29 4.19 -20.50
CA TYR A 131 1.27 4.00 -21.53
C TYR A 131 0.50 5.30 -21.78
N GLN A 132 0.04 5.49 -23.01
CA GLN A 132 -0.84 6.61 -23.36
C GLN A 132 -2.22 6.12 -23.73
N ALA A 133 -3.23 6.91 -23.37
CA ALA A 133 -4.61 6.68 -23.78
C ALA A 133 -5.31 7.99 -24.12
N ILE A 134 -6.19 7.93 -25.11
CA ILE A 134 -6.95 9.09 -25.59
C ILE A 134 -8.33 9.07 -24.93
N VAL A 135 -8.76 10.21 -24.39
CA VAL A 135 -10.15 10.47 -24.03
C VAL A 135 -10.65 11.52 -25.02
N PRO A 136 -11.51 11.15 -25.98
CA PRO A 136 -12.04 12.08 -26.97
C PRO A 136 -13.00 13.08 -26.34
#